data_AF-A0A109W3T5-F1
#
_entry.id   AF-A0A109W3T5-F1
#
_cell.length_a   1.000
_cell.length_b   1.000
_cell.length_c   1.000
_cell.angle_alpha   90.00
_cell.angle_beta   90.00
_cell.angle_gamma   90.00
#
_symmetry.space_group_name_H-M   'P 1'
#
loop_
_entity.id
_entity.type
_entity.pdbx_description
1 polymer ?
#
loop_
_entity_poly.entity_id
_entity_poly.type
_entity_poly.pdbx_seq_one_letter_code
_entity_poly.pdbx_strand_id
1 'polypeptide(L)'
;MLEGFFFWRNTMKHKHIIKSLPLLASILGRKYGVQVRIGGDKAFTNGNIIQLPSLPLDCDDTLLGLIRGYVDHEAAHIRDTDFDALKAANLTPLEKHIWNTIEDWRVENVLAAIYPGCRENFQWLIRHFFLPKSAKRKPKAPPTEPAMQILEWLLITVRSWDVGELNAERDFLRASAEIYYSGLTHELEPVLRLIPKNCSSTLDAFGFACEITDIIRKYATSLSSNKTRQGKER
;
A
#
# COMPACT_ATOMS: atom_id res chain seq x y z
N MET A 1 -39.65 12.24 6.60
CA MET A 1 -39.87 10.91 7.21
C MET A 1 -39.42 9.76 6.27
N LEU A 2 -38.31 9.93 5.54
CA LEU A 2 -37.77 8.92 4.60
C LEU A 2 -36.31 8.53 4.90
N GLU A 3 -35.60 9.30 5.72
CA GLU A 3 -34.20 9.03 6.09
C GLU A 3 -34.04 7.83 7.03
N GLY A 4 -35.01 7.59 7.92
CA GLY A 4 -34.96 6.48 8.89
C GLY A 4 -35.07 5.08 8.27
N PHE A 5 -35.76 4.95 7.12
CA PHE A 5 -35.93 3.66 6.45
C PHE A 5 -34.70 3.25 5.63
N PHE A 6 -33.98 4.24 5.07
CA PHE A 6 -32.76 4.00 4.30
C PHE A 6 -31.59 3.61 5.22
N PHE A 7 -31.47 4.30 6.36
CA PHE A 7 -30.47 4.01 7.38
C PHE A 7 -30.59 2.57 7.90
N TRP A 8 -31.81 2.15 8.30
CA TRP A 8 -32.04 0.81 8.83
C TRP A 8 -31.79 -0.31 7.81
N ARG A 9 -32.14 -0.09 6.53
CA ARG A 9 -31.94 -1.08 5.46
C ARG A 9 -30.47 -1.32 5.15
N ASN A 10 -29.62 -0.28 5.24
CA ASN A 10 -28.18 -0.44 5.08
C ASN A 10 -27.56 -1.14 6.30
N THR A 11 -27.84 -0.69 7.53
CA THR A 11 -27.29 -1.30 8.75
C THR A 11 -27.60 -2.81 8.86
N MET A 12 -28.79 -3.23 8.43
CA MET A 12 -29.16 -4.65 8.38
C MET A 12 -28.33 -5.44 7.35
N LYS A 13 -28.11 -4.90 6.15
CA LYS A 13 -27.25 -5.54 5.12
C LYS A 13 -25.80 -5.70 5.60
N HIS A 14 -25.24 -4.69 6.27
CA HIS A 14 -23.87 -4.76 6.80
C HIS A 14 -23.69 -5.89 7.82
N LYS A 15 -24.66 -6.05 8.73
CA LYS A 15 -24.67 -7.14 9.72
C LYS A 15 -24.68 -8.53 9.07
N HIS A 16 -25.37 -8.71 7.95
CA HIS A 16 -25.41 -9.99 7.24
C HIS A 16 -24.08 -10.34 6.56
N ILE A 17 -23.37 -9.35 6.01
CA ILE A 17 -22.04 -9.54 5.40
C ILE A 17 -21.01 -9.92 6.47
N ILE A 18 -21.02 -9.24 7.62
CA ILE A 18 -20.09 -9.54 8.71
C ILE A 18 -20.37 -10.93 9.30
N LYS A 19 -21.65 -11.31 9.41
CA LYS A 19 -22.04 -12.66 9.84
C LYS A 19 -21.70 -13.76 8.83
N SER A 20 -21.50 -13.45 7.55
CA SER A 20 -21.12 -14.43 6.54
C SER A 20 -19.61 -14.63 6.44
N LEU A 21 -18.79 -13.76 7.04
CA LEU A 21 -17.32 -13.86 7.01
C LEU A 21 -16.78 -15.21 7.51
N PRO A 22 -17.25 -15.77 8.64
CA PRO A 22 -16.80 -17.09 9.10
C PRO A 22 -17.14 -18.21 8.11
N LEU A 23 -18.29 -18.11 7.43
CA LEU A 23 -18.69 -19.07 6.41
C LEU A 23 -17.80 -18.97 5.18
N LEU A 24 -17.53 -17.76 4.69
CA LEU A 24 -16.62 -17.52 3.56
C LEU A 24 -15.21 -17.99 3.88
N ALA A 25 -14.68 -17.65 5.06
CA ALA A 25 -13.40 -18.15 5.57
C ALA A 25 -13.35 -19.69 5.59
N SER A 26 -14.44 -20.33 6.03
CA SER A 26 -14.55 -21.78 6.08
C SER A 26 -14.56 -22.40 4.67
N ILE A 27 -15.21 -21.77 3.69
CA ILE A 27 -15.21 -22.20 2.29
C ILE A 27 -13.82 -22.03 1.67
N LEU A 28 -13.17 -20.87 1.88
CA LEU A 28 -11.81 -20.59 1.42
C LEU A 28 -10.84 -21.67 1.91
N GLY A 29 -10.94 -22.05 3.18
CA GLY A 29 -10.09 -23.09 3.76
C GLY A 29 -10.37 -24.48 3.18
N ARG A 30 -11.64 -24.90 3.16
CA ARG A 30 -11.99 -26.27 2.74
C ARG A 30 -11.86 -26.51 1.23
N LYS A 31 -12.20 -25.51 0.41
CA LYS A 31 -12.31 -25.69 -1.05
C LYS A 31 -11.05 -25.26 -1.79
N TYR A 32 -10.35 -24.24 -1.28
CA TYR A 32 -9.22 -23.62 -1.98
C TYR A 32 -7.91 -23.70 -1.18
N GLY A 33 -7.90 -24.33 0.00
CA GLY A 33 -6.71 -24.45 0.84
C GLY A 33 -6.26 -23.14 1.49
N VAL A 34 -7.10 -22.09 1.42
CA VAL A 34 -6.77 -20.75 1.93
C VAL A 34 -7.36 -20.54 3.33
N GLN A 35 -6.53 -20.51 4.36
CA GLN A 35 -6.98 -20.27 5.73
C GLN A 35 -7.14 -18.78 6.00
N VAL A 36 -8.30 -18.34 6.50
CA VAL A 36 -8.48 -16.96 7.00
C VAL A 36 -8.30 -16.90 8.52
N ARG A 37 -7.49 -15.97 9.01
CA ARG A 37 -7.25 -15.69 10.43
C ARG A 37 -7.55 -14.22 10.72
N ILE A 38 -8.08 -13.92 11.90
CA ILE A 38 -8.38 -12.56 12.34
C ILE A 38 -7.67 -12.31 13.67
N GLY A 39 -6.92 -11.22 13.76
CA GLY A 39 -6.17 -10.81 14.96
C GLY A 39 -4.87 -10.08 14.61
N GLY A 40 -4.16 -9.58 15.62
CA GLY A 40 -2.92 -8.82 15.41
C GLY A 40 -3.17 -7.40 14.90
N ASP A 41 -2.13 -6.79 14.34
CA ASP A 41 -2.08 -5.37 13.94
C ASP A 41 -2.05 -5.15 12.42
N LYS A 42 -1.75 -6.18 11.62
CA LYS A 42 -1.54 -6.06 10.17
C LYS A 42 -2.29 -7.12 9.37
N ALA A 43 -2.71 -6.72 8.17
CA ALA A 43 -3.12 -7.66 7.13
C ALA A 43 -1.89 -8.19 6.38
N PHE A 44 -1.91 -9.46 5.99
CA PHE A 44 -0.93 -10.05 5.06
C PHE A 44 -1.40 -11.40 4.52
N THR A 45 -0.74 -11.88 3.46
CA THR A 45 -0.89 -13.23 2.93
C THR A 45 0.45 -13.86 2.55
N ASN A 46 0.46 -15.18 2.46
CA ASN A 46 1.57 -15.97 1.93
C ASN A 46 1.14 -16.93 0.81
N GLY A 47 -0.03 -16.69 0.22
CA GLY A 47 -0.66 -17.57 -0.77
C GLY A 47 -1.61 -18.62 -0.16
N ASN A 48 -1.37 -19.05 1.08
CA ASN A 48 -2.15 -20.09 1.76
C ASN A 48 -2.93 -19.58 2.98
N ILE A 49 -2.56 -18.42 3.53
CA ILE A 49 -3.17 -17.83 4.71
C ILE A 49 -3.50 -16.37 4.41
N ILE A 50 -4.75 -15.95 4.63
CA ILE A 50 -5.14 -14.54 4.72
C ILE A 50 -5.16 -14.18 6.21
N GLN A 51 -4.25 -13.30 6.65
CA GLN A 51 -4.32 -12.67 7.96
C GLN A 51 -5.06 -11.34 7.82
N LEU A 52 -6.14 -11.17 8.58
CA LEU A 52 -6.78 -9.88 8.80
C LEU A 52 -6.39 -9.32 10.18
N PRO A 53 -6.20 -8.00 10.33
CA PRO A 53 -5.90 -7.39 11.62
C PRO A 53 -7.09 -7.52 12.57
N SER A 54 -6.87 -7.17 13.84
CA SER A 54 -7.98 -7.02 14.79
C SER A 54 -8.95 -5.96 14.25
N LEU A 55 -10.19 -6.38 14.01
CA LEU A 55 -11.23 -5.52 13.46
C LEU A 55 -12.02 -4.84 14.60
N PRO A 56 -12.50 -3.60 14.43
CA PRO A 56 -13.36 -2.95 15.42
C PRO A 56 -14.62 -3.79 15.68
N LEU A 57 -15.11 -3.79 16.92
CA LEU A 57 -16.25 -4.61 17.34
C LEU A 57 -17.58 -4.05 16.83
N ASP A 58 -17.65 -2.75 16.57
CA ASP A 58 -18.86 -2.08 16.11
C ASP A 58 -19.06 -2.31 14.60
N CYS A 59 -20.24 -2.81 14.23
CA CYS A 59 -20.66 -2.97 12.83
C CYS A 59 -21.07 -1.61 12.22
N ASP A 60 -20.08 -0.74 12.00
CA ASP A 60 -20.25 0.50 11.24
C ASP A 60 -19.75 0.34 9.79
N ASP A 61 -19.95 1.40 8.99
CA ASP A 61 -19.48 1.43 7.59
C ASP A 61 -17.95 1.31 7.50
N THR A 62 -17.23 1.72 8.55
CA THR A 62 -15.78 1.58 8.67
C THR A 62 -15.37 0.12 8.72
N LEU A 63 -15.99 -0.69 9.58
CA LEU A 63 -15.71 -2.12 9.69
C LEU A 63 -15.93 -2.82 8.36
N LEU A 64 -17.04 -2.51 7.67
CA LEU A 64 -17.31 -3.09 6.36
C LEU A 64 -16.25 -2.69 5.33
N GLY A 65 -15.88 -1.42 5.27
CA GLY A 65 -14.85 -0.94 4.35
C GLY A 65 -13.51 -1.62 4.59
N LEU A 66 -13.11 -1.78 5.86
CA LEU A 66 -11.87 -2.49 6.24
C LEU A 66 -11.90 -3.95 5.80
N ILE A 67 -12.99 -4.67 6.09
CA ILE A 67 -13.13 -6.07 5.71
C ILE A 67 -13.04 -6.22 4.19
N ARG A 68 -13.81 -5.43 3.43
CA ARG A 68 -13.84 -5.52 1.97
C ARG A 68 -12.48 -5.18 1.37
N GLY A 69 -11.90 -4.05 1.79
CA GLY A 69 -10.60 -3.60 1.30
C GLY A 69 -9.50 -4.61 1.57
N TYR A 70 -9.38 -5.12 2.80
CA TYR A 70 -8.35 -6.11 3.13
C TYR A 70 -8.59 -7.45 2.44
N VAL A 71 -9.82 -7.97 2.43
CA VAL A 71 -10.09 -9.25 1.76
C VAL A 71 -9.76 -9.16 0.27
N ASP A 72 -10.16 -8.08 -0.40
CA ASP A 72 -9.85 -7.88 -1.82
C ASP A 72 -8.34 -7.74 -2.05
N HIS A 73 -7.62 -7.04 -1.15
CA HIS A 73 -6.17 -6.82 -1.27
C HIS A 73 -5.41 -8.13 -1.11
N GLU A 74 -5.71 -8.91 -0.07
CA GLU A 74 -5.06 -10.19 0.14
C GLU A 74 -5.45 -11.22 -0.93
N ALA A 75 -6.68 -11.15 -1.46
CA ALA A 75 -7.10 -11.97 -2.59
C ALA A 75 -6.37 -11.60 -3.89
N ALA A 76 -6.06 -10.31 -4.10
CA ALA A 76 -5.27 -9.85 -5.23
C ALA A 76 -3.86 -10.46 -5.20
N HIS A 77 -3.21 -10.42 -4.03
CA HIS A 77 -1.91 -11.08 -3.84
C HIS A 77 -1.96 -12.59 -4.04
N ILE A 78 -2.93 -13.30 -3.44
CA ILE A 78 -3.09 -14.75 -3.64
C ILE A 78 -3.21 -15.10 -5.12
N ARG A 79 -3.93 -14.28 -5.88
CA ARG A 79 -4.18 -14.53 -7.30
C ARG A 79 -2.96 -14.23 -8.17
N ASP A 80 -2.25 -13.15 -7.90
CA ASP A 80 -1.42 -12.50 -8.90
C ASP A 80 0.02 -12.23 -8.46
N THR A 81 0.35 -12.41 -7.17
CA THR A 81 1.74 -12.39 -6.70
C THR A 81 2.38 -13.76 -6.89
N ASP A 82 3.51 -13.80 -7.59
CA ASP A 82 4.38 -14.97 -7.64
C ASP A 82 5.19 -15.09 -6.33
N PHE A 83 4.63 -15.80 -5.36
CA PHE A 83 5.26 -16.02 -4.05
C PHE A 83 6.54 -16.85 -4.12
N ASP A 84 6.71 -17.68 -5.15
CA ASP A 84 7.92 -18.50 -5.29
C ASP A 84 9.05 -17.68 -5.90
N ALA A 85 8.75 -16.83 -6.88
CA ALA A 85 9.69 -15.81 -7.35
C ALA A 85 10.09 -14.85 -6.22
N LEU A 86 9.15 -14.43 -5.37
CA LEU A 86 9.45 -13.59 -4.20
C LEU A 86 10.41 -14.25 -3.22
N LYS A 87 10.23 -15.53 -2.92
CA LYS A 87 11.17 -16.27 -2.06
C LYS A 87 12.53 -16.40 -2.72
N ALA A 88 12.57 -16.63 -4.03
CA ALA A 88 13.80 -16.81 -4.79
C ALA A 88 14.61 -15.51 -4.97
N ALA A 89 13.95 -14.36 -5.05
CA ALA A 89 14.58 -13.06 -5.33
C ALA A 89 15.54 -12.57 -4.23
N ASN A 90 15.43 -13.09 -3.00
CA ASN A 90 16.29 -12.75 -1.85
C ASN A 90 16.52 -11.23 -1.68
N LEU A 91 15.43 -10.45 -1.77
CA LEU A 91 15.47 -9.00 -1.70
C LEU A 91 16.00 -8.51 -0.35
N THR A 92 16.81 -7.45 -0.39
CA THR A 92 17.17 -6.70 0.82
C THR A 92 15.92 -6.06 1.45
N PRO A 93 15.94 -5.68 2.74
CA PRO A 93 14.79 -5.06 3.39
C PRO A 93 14.26 -3.80 2.67
N LEU A 94 15.16 -3.01 2.09
CA LEU A 94 14.82 -1.81 1.33
C LEU A 94 14.14 -2.15 0.00
N GLU A 95 14.72 -3.07 -0.78
CA GLU A 95 14.13 -3.56 -2.04
C GLU A 95 12.75 -4.18 -1.78
N LYS A 96 12.61 -4.96 -0.71
CA LYS A 96 11.32 -5.57 -0.33
C LYS A 96 10.28 -4.52 0.02
N HIS A 97 10.65 -3.45 0.72
CA HIS A 97 9.71 -2.39 1.07
C HIS A 97 9.21 -1.62 -0.17
N ILE A 98 10.12 -1.28 -1.09
CA ILE A 98 9.79 -0.62 -2.36
C ILE A 98 8.99 -1.57 -3.24
N TRP A 99 9.37 -2.85 -3.31
CA TRP A 99 8.62 -3.88 -4.04
C TRP A 99 7.19 -4.00 -3.52
N ASN A 100 6.96 -4.13 -2.21
CA ASN A 100 5.61 -4.17 -1.65
C ASN A 100 4.78 -2.97 -2.12
N THR A 101 5.37 -1.78 -2.12
CA THR A 101 4.68 -0.55 -2.55
C THR A 101 4.18 -0.65 -3.99
N ILE A 102 5.00 -1.21 -4.88
CA ILE A 102 4.69 -1.37 -6.31
C ILE A 102 3.75 -2.57 -6.55
N GLU A 103 4.02 -3.70 -5.90
CA GLU A 103 3.28 -4.95 -6.05
C GLU A 103 1.84 -4.78 -5.62
N ASP A 104 1.58 -4.13 -4.48
CA ASP A 104 0.23 -3.84 -4.01
C ASP A 104 -0.57 -3.10 -5.09
N TRP A 105 -0.03 -2.00 -5.64
CA TRP A 105 -0.69 -1.24 -6.71
C TRP A 105 -0.95 -2.10 -7.95
N ARG A 106 0.02 -2.94 -8.33
CA ARG A 106 -0.06 -3.83 -9.49
C ARG A 106 -1.19 -4.85 -9.32
N VAL A 107 -1.17 -5.62 -8.24
CA VAL A 107 -2.16 -6.69 -8.01
C VAL A 107 -3.56 -6.12 -7.80
N GLU A 108 -3.68 -4.97 -7.11
CA GLU A 108 -4.95 -4.27 -6.94
C GLU A 108 -5.53 -3.85 -8.30
N ASN A 109 -4.71 -3.30 -9.21
CA ASN A 109 -5.19 -2.90 -10.53
C ASN A 109 -5.52 -4.11 -11.44
N VAL A 110 -4.77 -5.21 -11.34
CA VAL A 110 -5.11 -6.46 -12.04
C VAL A 110 -6.44 -7.02 -11.55
N LEU A 111 -6.66 -7.08 -10.23
CA LEU A 111 -7.93 -7.58 -9.68
C LEU A 111 -9.09 -6.64 -10.04
N ALA A 112 -8.90 -5.33 -9.94
CA ALA A 112 -9.90 -4.33 -10.27
C ALA A 112 -10.27 -4.31 -11.77
N ALA A 113 -9.38 -4.74 -12.66
CA ALA A 113 -9.69 -4.90 -14.08
C ALA A 113 -10.65 -6.08 -14.34
N ILE A 114 -10.59 -7.12 -13.52
CA ILE A 114 -11.46 -8.30 -13.60
C ILE A 114 -12.78 -8.06 -12.84
N TYR A 115 -12.69 -7.44 -11.66
CA TYR A 115 -13.79 -7.17 -10.76
C TYR A 115 -13.85 -5.66 -10.46
N PRO A 116 -14.57 -4.86 -11.27
CA PRO A 116 -14.59 -3.40 -11.13
C PRO A 116 -15.00 -2.88 -9.74
N GLY A 117 -15.82 -3.64 -9.00
CA GLY A 117 -16.21 -3.31 -7.62
C GLY A 117 -15.05 -3.28 -6.62
N CYS A 118 -13.96 -4.02 -6.88
CA CYS A 118 -12.77 -3.99 -6.02
C CYS A 118 -12.08 -2.62 -6.06
N ARG A 119 -12.18 -1.89 -7.19
CA ARG A 119 -11.59 -0.54 -7.31
C ARG A 119 -12.10 0.41 -6.23
N GLU A 120 -13.41 0.38 -5.96
CA GLU A 120 -14.02 1.23 -4.91
C GLU A 120 -13.52 0.83 -3.52
N ASN A 121 -13.37 -0.48 -3.25
CA ASN A 121 -12.88 -0.98 -1.97
C ASN A 121 -11.41 -0.57 -1.75
N PHE A 122 -10.55 -0.68 -2.76
CA PHE A 122 -9.15 -0.25 -2.69
C PHE A 122 -9.03 1.26 -2.48
N GLN A 123 -9.74 2.06 -3.27
CA GLN A 123 -9.71 3.51 -3.09
C GLN A 123 -10.28 3.93 -1.73
N TRP A 124 -11.31 3.26 -1.22
CA TRP A 124 -11.80 3.48 0.13
C TRP A 124 -10.71 3.17 1.18
N LEU A 125 -10.00 2.06 1.03
CA LEU A 125 -8.92 1.66 1.93
C LEU A 125 -7.77 2.68 1.92
N ILE A 126 -7.37 3.12 0.73
CA ILE A 126 -6.34 4.16 0.55
C ILE A 126 -6.78 5.47 1.25
N ARG A 127 -8.01 5.93 0.99
CA ARG A 127 -8.54 7.13 1.66
C ARG A 127 -8.58 6.95 3.18
N HIS A 128 -8.96 5.78 3.67
CA HIS A 128 -9.06 5.50 5.11
C HIS A 128 -7.70 5.62 5.83
N PHE A 129 -6.63 5.15 5.21
CA PHE A 129 -5.30 5.11 5.82
C PHE A 129 -4.46 6.35 5.57
N PHE A 130 -4.55 6.93 4.38
CA PHE A 130 -3.62 7.97 3.94
C PHE A 130 -4.22 9.38 3.99
N LEU A 131 -5.55 9.54 3.98
CA LEU A 131 -6.14 10.86 4.14
C LEU A 131 -6.33 11.23 5.63
N PRO A 132 -6.16 12.52 5.97
CA PRO A 132 -6.47 13.00 7.31
C PRO A 132 -7.93 12.72 7.67
N LYS A 133 -8.17 12.04 8.80
CA LYS A 133 -9.53 11.75 9.30
C LYS A 133 -10.34 13.00 9.71
N SER A 134 -9.74 14.21 9.70
CA SER A 134 -10.47 15.48 9.86
C SER A 134 -9.74 16.66 9.21
N ALA A 135 -10.51 17.61 8.67
CA ALA A 135 -9.99 18.86 8.09
C ALA A 135 -9.27 19.77 9.10
N LYS A 136 -9.32 19.45 10.41
CA LYS A 136 -8.65 20.18 11.50
C LYS A 136 -7.33 19.54 11.93
N ARG A 137 -6.99 18.36 11.40
CA ARG A 137 -5.74 17.68 11.75
C ARG A 137 -4.63 18.27 10.88
N LYS A 138 -3.60 18.83 11.51
CA LYS A 138 -2.38 19.24 10.82
C LYS A 138 -1.84 18.04 10.01
N PRO A 139 -1.25 18.28 8.82
CA PRO A 139 -0.52 17.23 8.10
C PRO A 139 0.38 16.48 9.07
N LYS A 140 0.46 15.15 8.93
CA LYS A 140 1.35 14.35 9.77
C LYS A 140 2.75 14.94 9.56
N ALA A 141 3.42 15.34 10.64
CA ALA A 141 4.79 15.83 10.50
C ALA A 141 5.59 14.74 9.76
N PRO A 142 6.38 15.11 8.74
CA PRO A 142 7.14 14.13 7.99
C PRO A 142 8.03 13.34 8.96
N PRO A 143 8.32 12.06 8.69
CA PRO A 143 9.26 11.29 9.50
C PRO A 143 10.52 12.12 9.77
N THR A 144 10.99 12.14 11.01
CA THR A 144 12.18 12.94 11.38
C THR A 144 13.44 12.45 10.67
N GLU A 145 13.47 11.18 10.28
CA GLU A 145 14.55 10.55 9.54
C GLU A 145 14.39 10.77 8.02
N PRO A 146 15.32 11.45 7.33
CA PRO A 146 15.21 11.74 5.90
C PRO A 146 15.01 10.52 5.01
N ALA A 147 15.62 9.37 5.36
CA ALA A 147 15.45 8.12 4.61
C ALA A 147 14.00 7.61 4.65
N MET A 148 13.32 7.77 5.78
CA MET A 148 11.91 7.39 5.92
C MET A 148 10.99 8.33 5.14
N GLN A 149 11.39 9.60 4.93
CA GLN A 149 10.62 10.54 4.11
C GLN A 149 10.61 10.12 2.63
N ILE A 150 11.71 9.59 2.09
CA ILE A 150 11.75 9.07 0.72
C ILE A 150 10.82 7.87 0.56
N LEU A 151 10.83 6.94 1.52
CA LEU A 151 9.97 5.76 1.49
C LEU A 151 8.49 6.13 1.59
N GLU A 152 8.15 7.07 2.47
CA GLU A 152 6.78 7.61 2.56
C GLU A 152 6.38 8.32 1.27
N TRP A 153 7.27 9.13 0.68
CA TRP A 153 7.02 9.80 -0.60
C TRP A 153 6.77 8.82 -1.73
N LEU A 154 7.54 7.73 -1.83
CA LEU A 154 7.31 6.66 -2.82
C LEU A 154 5.95 6.01 -2.63
N LEU A 155 5.60 5.65 -1.39
CA LEU A 155 4.31 5.07 -1.05
C LEU A 155 3.15 5.99 -1.44
N ILE A 156 3.21 7.25 -1.03
CA ILE A 156 2.16 8.24 -1.34
C ILE A 156 2.11 8.53 -2.85
N THR A 157 3.24 8.54 -3.54
CA THR A 157 3.27 8.72 -5.01
C THR A 157 2.52 7.59 -5.70
N VAL A 158 2.82 6.34 -5.36
CA VAL A 158 2.17 5.18 -5.98
C VAL A 158 0.66 5.15 -5.66
N ARG A 159 0.27 5.46 -4.41
CA ARG A 159 -1.16 5.53 -4.06
C ARG A 159 -1.89 6.72 -4.68
N SER A 160 -1.20 7.80 -5.00
CA SER A 160 -1.78 8.97 -5.68
C SER A 160 -2.23 8.66 -7.12
N TRP A 161 -1.74 7.57 -7.73
CA TRP A 161 -2.18 7.15 -9.06
C TRP A 161 -3.65 6.74 -9.09
N ASP A 162 -4.16 6.16 -7.99
CA ASP A 162 -5.57 5.74 -7.88
C ASP A 162 -6.43 6.72 -7.05
N VAL A 163 -5.81 7.55 -6.20
CA VAL A 163 -6.49 8.53 -5.33
C VAL A 163 -5.82 9.90 -5.44
N GLY A 164 -6.36 10.75 -6.33
CA GLY A 164 -5.80 12.07 -6.63
C GLY A 164 -5.80 13.05 -5.45
N GLU A 165 -6.62 12.80 -4.42
CA GLU A 165 -6.63 13.57 -3.17
C GLU A 165 -5.28 13.55 -2.44
N LEU A 166 -4.42 12.56 -2.73
CA LEU A 166 -3.08 12.43 -2.15
C LEU A 166 -2.03 13.32 -2.83
N ASN A 167 -2.34 13.98 -3.95
CA ASN A 167 -1.37 14.79 -4.69
C ASN A 167 -0.72 15.90 -3.85
N ALA A 168 -1.49 16.55 -2.96
CA ALA A 168 -0.95 17.60 -2.10
C ALA A 168 0.07 17.07 -1.07
N GLU A 169 -0.21 15.92 -0.46
CA GLU A 169 0.71 15.25 0.47
C GLU A 169 1.95 14.75 -0.27
N ARG A 170 1.78 14.17 -1.47
CA ARG A 170 2.88 13.77 -2.35
C ARG A 170 3.84 14.92 -2.61
N ASP A 171 3.31 16.07 -3.02
CA ASP A 171 4.13 17.23 -3.41
C ASP A 171 4.83 17.85 -2.19
N PHE A 172 4.19 17.83 -1.02
CA PHE A 172 4.80 18.23 0.24
C PHE A 172 5.98 17.30 0.63
N LEU A 173 5.78 15.98 0.60
CA LEU A 173 6.82 15.00 0.88
C LEU A 173 7.97 15.07 -0.13
N ARG A 174 7.65 15.32 -1.41
CA ARG A 174 8.65 15.56 -2.47
C ARG A 174 9.55 16.73 -2.12
N ALA A 175 8.96 17.88 -1.79
CA ALA A 175 9.70 19.08 -1.42
C ALA A 175 10.54 18.87 -0.16
N SER A 176 10.01 18.14 0.84
CA SER A 176 10.76 17.78 2.06
C SER A 176 11.96 16.88 1.75
N ALA A 177 11.79 15.86 0.91
CA ALA A 177 12.87 14.95 0.54
C ALA A 177 14.01 15.68 -0.21
N GLU A 178 13.67 16.61 -1.10
CA GLU A 178 14.62 17.41 -1.88
C GLU A 178 15.50 18.35 -1.04
N ILE A 179 15.08 18.71 0.19
CA ILE A 179 15.92 19.46 1.13
C ILE A 179 17.14 18.63 1.57
N TYR A 180 16.96 17.33 1.78
CA TYR A 180 18.01 16.43 2.26
C TYR A 180 18.73 15.69 1.13
N TYR A 181 18.03 15.40 0.05
CA TYR A 181 18.50 14.63 -1.10
C TYR A 181 18.23 15.37 -2.41
N SER A 182 18.89 16.51 -2.59
CA SER A 182 18.69 17.37 -3.75
C SER A 182 18.93 16.62 -5.06
N GLY A 183 17.93 16.60 -5.94
CA GLY A 183 17.91 15.93 -7.24
C GLY A 183 17.36 14.50 -7.22
N LEU A 184 17.21 13.87 -6.04
CA LEU A 184 16.84 12.45 -5.96
C LEU A 184 15.45 12.19 -6.56
N THR A 185 14.45 13.03 -6.26
CA THR A 185 13.10 12.81 -6.76
C THR A 185 13.05 12.98 -8.29
N HIS A 186 13.87 13.87 -8.84
CA HIS A 186 14.01 14.05 -10.28
C HIS A 186 14.60 12.83 -10.99
N GLU A 187 15.49 12.07 -10.35
CA GLU A 187 16.00 10.80 -10.90
C GLU A 187 14.99 9.65 -10.76
N LEU A 188 14.20 9.63 -9.68
CA LEU A 188 13.21 8.58 -9.42
C LEU A 188 11.93 8.73 -10.25
N GLU A 189 11.49 9.95 -10.50
CA GLU A 189 10.25 10.27 -11.23
C GLU A 189 10.13 9.62 -12.63
N PRO A 190 11.17 9.60 -13.48
CA PRO A 190 11.14 8.88 -14.75
C PRO A 190 10.82 7.40 -14.58
N VAL A 191 11.45 6.72 -13.60
CA VAL A 191 11.22 5.30 -13.31
C VAL A 191 9.79 5.09 -12.83
N LEU A 192 9.31 5.94 -11.91
CA LEU A 192 7.94 5.89 -11.41
C LEU A 192 6.88 6.06 -12.51
N ARG A 193 7.15 6.88 -13.54
CA ARG A 193 6.24 7.07 -14.69
C ARG A 193 6.16 5.85 -15.62
N LEU A 194 7.14 4.95 -15.57
CA LEU A 194 7.16 3.73 -16.39
C LEU A 194 6.40 2.57 -15.72
N ILE A 195 6.35 2.53 -14.38
CA ILE A 195 5.71 1.45 -13.63
C ILE A 195 4.27 1.17 -14.12
N PRO A 196 3.37 2.16 -14.27
CA PRO A 196 2.00 1.85 -14.69
C PRO A 196 1.86 1.26 -16.10
N LYS A 197 2.87 1.41 -16.94
CA LYS A 197 2.88 0.95 -18.33
C LYS A 197 3.56 -0.39 -18.50
N ASN A 198 4.54 -0.68 -17.65
CA ASN A 198 5.52 -1.74 -17.87
C ASN A 198 5.59 -2.75 -16.71
N CYS A 199 4.88 -2.54 -15.60
CA CYS A 199 4.87 -3.45 -14.46
C CYS A 199 3.74 -4.49 -14.61
N SER A 200 3.97 -5.53 -15.41
CA SER A 200 2.95 -6.54 -15.74
C SER A 200 3.00 -7.78 -14.85
N SER A 201 4.11 -8.00 -14.15
CA SER A 201 4.37 -9.19 -13.34
C SER A 201 5.07 -8.84 -12.02
N THR A 202 5.08 -9.79 -11.09
CA THR A 202 5.88 -9.70 -9.85
C THR A 202 7.38 -9.51 -10.16
N LEU A 203 7.89 -10.07 -11.26
CA LEU A 203 9.28 -9.89 -11.67
C LEU A 203 9.56 -8.48 -12.20
N ASP A 204 8.64 -7.88 -12.93
CA ASP A 204 8.76 -6.48 -13.35
C ASP A 204 8.77 -5.56 -12.12
N ALA A 205 7.92 -5.85 -11.13
CA ALA A 205 7.91 -5.12 -9.86
C ALA A 205 9.26 -5.23 -9.13
N PHE A 206 9.94 -6.39 -9.16
CA PHE A 206 11.30 -6.53 -8.65
C PHE A 206 12.30 -5.65 -9.42
N GLY A 207 12.23 -5.67 -10.75
CA GLY A 207 13.10 -4.85 -11.61
C GLY A 207 13.03 -3.37 -11.22
N PHE A 208 11.82 -2.84 -11.10
CA PHE A 208 11.60 -1.45 -10.67
C PHE A 208 12.07 -1.19 -9.23
N ALA A 209 11.82 -2.11 -8.30
CA ALA A 209 12.25 -1.96 -6.91
C ALA A 209 13.78 -1.93 -6.79
N CYS A 210 14.50 -2.76 -7.55
CA CYS A 210 15.95 -2.76 -7.63
C CYS A 210 16.47 -1.45 -8.23
N GLU A 211 15.91 -1.00 -9.36
CA GLU A 211 16.32 0.24 -10.02
C GLU A 211 16.15 1.47 -9.10
N ILE A 212 14.99 1.59 -8.45
CA ILE A 212 14.72 2.66 -7.46
C ILE A 212 15.71 2.57 -6.30
N THR A 213 15.97 1.36 -5.80
CA THR A 213 16.91 1.16 -4.69
C THR A 213 18.33 1.59 -5.06
N ASP A 214 18.79 1.26 -6.26
CA ASP A 214 20.12 1.62 -6.74
C ASP A 214 20.29 3.13 -6.90
N ILE A 215 19.24 3.84 -7.35
CA ILE A 215 19.21 5.30 -7.37
C ILE A 215 19.36 5.84 -5.94
N ILE A 216 18.54 5.36 -4.99
CA ILE A 216 18.61 5.80 -3.58
C ILE A 216 20.01 5.54 -2.97
N ARG A 217 20.60 4.37 -3.21
CA ARG A 217 21.93 3.99 -2.69
C ARG A 217 23.04 4.91 -3.22
N LYS A 218 22.98 5.30 -4.50
CA LYS A 218 23.94 6.26 -5.09
C LYS A 218 23.93 7.60 -4.34
N TYR A 219 22.75 8.12 -4.02
CA TYR A 219 22.59 9.36 -3.25
C TYR A 219 23.07 9.25 -1.80
N ALA A 220 22.78 8.12 -1.14
CA ALA A 220 23.29 7.89 0.21
C ALA A 220 24.83 7.87 0.25
N THR A 221 25.45 7.27 -0.77
CA THR A 221 26.92 7.16 -0.88
C THR A 221 27.57 8.50 -1.20
N SER A 222 26.99 9.30 -2.11
CA SER A 222 27.54 10.63 -2.48
C SER A 222 27.51 11.62 -1.31
N LEU A 223 26.46 11.60 -0.49
CA LEU A 223 26.34 12.40 0.73
C LEU A 223 27.40 12.03 1.78
N SER A 224 27.67 10.74 1.97
CA SER A 224 28.71 10.27 2.90
C SER A 224 30.11 10.75 2.47
N SER A 225 30.40 10.69 1.17
CA SER A 225 31.68 11.10 0.60
C SER A 225 31.92 12.62 0.71
N ASN A 226 30.88 13.43 0.54
CA ASN A 226 30.95 14.88 0.70
C ASN A 226 31.15 15.31 2.17
N LYS A 227 30.55 14.60 3.14
CA LYS A 227 30.81 14.84 4.58
C LYS A 227 32.25 14.51 4.97
N THR A 228 32.84 13.43 4.43
CA THR A 228 34.24 13.06 4.73
C THR A 228 35.25 14.05 4.15
N ARG A 229 34.96 14.68 3.01
CA ARG A 229 35.82 15.72 2.41
C ARG A 229 35.82 17.01 3.24
N GLN A 230 34.66 17.50 3.69
CA GLN A 230 34.58 18.70 4.53
C GLN A 230 35.18 18.53 5.95
N GLY A 231 35.29 17.29 6.45
CA GLY A 231 35.95 16.99 7.73
C GLY A 231 37.47 16.88 7.67
N LYS A 232 38.07 16.81 6.47
CA LYS A 232 39.53 16.79 6.26
C LYS A 232 40.14 18.16 5.97
N GLU A 233 39.30 19.17 5.71
CA GLU A 233 39.70 20.56 5.43
C GLU A 233 39.52 21.48 6.66
N ARG A 234 39.31 20.90 7.85
CA ARG A 234 39.25 21.61 9.14
C ARG A 234 40.37 21.20 10.05
#